data_AF-A0A7L3GMY8-F1
#
_entry.id   AF-A0A7L3GMY8-F1
#
_cell.length_a   1.000
_cell.length_b   1.000
_cell.length_c   1.000
_cell.angle_alpha   90.00
_cell.angle_beta   90.00
_cell.angle_gamma   90.00
#
_symmetry.space_group_name_H-M   'P 1'
#
loop_
_entity.id
_entity.type
_entity.pdbx_description
1 polymer ?
#
loop_
_entity_poly.entity_id
_entity_poly.type
_entity_poly.pdbx_seq_one_letter_code
_entity_poly.pdbx_strand_id
1 'polypeptide(L)' 'GKRIQTVRLPTPRITSCCFGGKDYSEMYVTSAYDGLDEITLAKEPHAGEIFKITGLGVKGIPQNFYAA' A
#
# COMPACT_ATOMS: atom_id res chain seq x y z
N GLY A 1 -4.77 -21.41 -2.34
CA GLY A 1 -4.90 -20.35 -3.37
C GLY A 1 -3.70 -20.35 -4.29
N LYS A 2 -3.78 -19.72 -5.47
CA LYS A 2 -2.67 -19.55 -6.42
C LYS A 2 -2.29 -18.06 -6.49
N ARG A 3 -0.99 -17.74 -6.43
CA ARG A 3 -0.51 -16.36 -6.62
C ARG A 3 -0.71 -15.94 -8.08
N ILE A 4 -1.46 -14.86 -8.30
CA ILE A 4 -1.79 -14.35 -9.64
C ILE A 4 -0.90 -13.17 -10.08
N GLN A 5 -0.48 -12.32 -9.14
CA GLN A 5 0.32 -11.12 -9.42
C GLN A 5 1.08 -10.69 -8.16
N THR A 6 2.22 -10.04 -8.35
CA THR A 6 2.98 -9.33 -7.31
C THR A 6 3.34 -7.94 -7.83
N VAL A 7 3.09 -6.89 -7.06
CA VAL A 7 3.57 -5.53 -7.33
C VAL A 7 4.66 -5.21 -6.31
N ARG A 8 5.85 -4.83 -6.77
CA ARG A 8 6.96 -4.42 -5.89
C ARG A 8 6.84 -2.93 -5.60
N LEU A 9 7.10 -2.55 -4.36
CA LEU A 9 7.11 -1.15 -3.91
C LEU A 9 8.52 -0.71 -3.50
N PRO A 10 8.80 0.61 -3.43
CA PRO A 10 10.13 1.15 -3.16
C PRO A 10 10.66 0.95 -1.72
N THR A 11 9.90 0.31 -0.83
CA THR A 11 10.29 0.01 0.55
C THR A 11 9.81 -1.40 0.95
N PRO A 12 10.58 -2.15 1.77
CA PRO A 12 10.23 -3.52 2.15
C PRO A 12 9.12 -3.62 3.19
N ARG A 13 8.93 -2.61 4.05
CA ARG A 13 8.02 -2.68 5.21
C ARG A 13 6.59 -2.26 4.87
N ILE A 14 5.98 -2.98 3.94
CA ILE A 14 4.58 -2.79 3.55
C ILE A 14 3.65 -3.36 4.62
N THR A 15 2.66 -2.57 5.06
CA THR A 15 1.79 -2.94 6.19
C THR A 15 0.38 -3.33 5.75
N SER A 16 -0.27 -2.55 4.88
CA SER A 16 -1.64 -2.82 4.43
C SER A 16 -1.93 -2.13 3.11
N CYS A 17 -3.08 -2.48 2.50
CA CYS A 17 -3.58 -1.83 1.30
C CYS A 17 -5.11 -1.73 1.29
N CYS A 18 -5.62 -0.77 0.55
CA CYS A 18 -7.05 -0.65 0.23
C CYS A 18 -7.24 -0.05 -1.16
N PHE A 19 -8.39 -0.30 -1.77
CA PHE A 19 -8.78 0.43 -2.97
C PHE A 19 -9.44 1.76 -2.61
N GLY A 20 -9.26 2.76 -3.45
CA GLY A 20 -9.82 4.10 -3.30
C GLY A 20 -9.74 4.89 -4.61
N GLY A 21 -9.78 6.22 -4.50
CA GLY A 21 -9.84 7.09 -5.67
C GLY A 21 -11.17 7.00 -6.40
N LYS A 22 -11.24 7.56 -7.62
CA LYS A 22 -12.47 7.52 -8.43
C LYS A 22 -12.82 6.08 -8.79
N ASP A 23 -14.06 5.69 -8.49
CA ASP A 23 -14.61 4.35 -8.71
C ASP A 23 -13.75 3.20 -8.15
N TYR A 24 -13.00 3.45 -7.08
CA TYR A 24 -12.13 2.44 -6.44
C TYR A 24 -11.08 1.82 -7.40
N SER A 25 -10.62 2.60 -8.39
CA SER A 25 -9.67 2.15 -9.41
C SER A 25 -8.19 2.33 -9.05
N GLU A 26 -7.91 2.95 -7.90
CA GLU A 26 -6.56 3.17 -7.38
C GLU A 26 -6.36 2.30 -6.14
N MET A 27 -5.18 1.70 -5.96
CA MET A 27 -4.81 1.02 -4.72
C MET A 27 -3.87 1.89 -3.90
N TYR A 28 -4.24 2.17 -2.66
CA TYR A 28 -3.42 2.86 -1.68
C TYR A 28 -2.73 1.83 -0.79
N VAL A 29 -1.45 2.01 -0.54
CA VAL A 29 -0.62 1.08 0.23
C VAL A 29 0.16 1.84 1.28
N THR A 30 0.07 1.40 2.54
CA THR A 30 0.82 1.97 3.65
C THR A 30 2.11 1.19 3.89
N SER A 31 3.14 1.89 4.36
CA SER A 31 4.38 1.29 4.85
C SER A 31 4.74 1.84 6.23
N ALA A 32 5.71 1.22 6.89
CA ALA A 32 6.17 1.64 8.22
C ALA A 32 7.68 1.91 8.22
N TYR A 33 8.07 2.95 8.95
CA TYR A 33 9.47 3.23 9.31
C TYR A 33 9.79 2.84 10.76
N ASP A 34 8.78 2.59 11.59
CA ASP A 34 8.95 2.35 13.03
C ASP A 34 9.90 1.19 13.33
N GLY A 35 10.85 1.40 14.22
CA GLY A 35 11.90 0.44 14.56
C GLY A 35 13.04 0.29 13.55
N LEU A 36 13.15 1.16 12.53
CA LEU A 36 14.37 1.27 11.72
C LEU A 36 15.40 2.17 12.43
N ASP A 37 16.68 1.79 12.35
CA ASP A 37 17.79 2.65 12.80
C ASP A 37 18.11 3.72 11.74
N GLU A 38 18.91 4.72 12.12
CA GLU A 38 19.26 5.84 11.24
C GLU A 38 20.00 5.38 9.96
N ILE A 39 20.84 4.35 10.09
CA ILE A 39 21.62 3.79 8.97
C ILE A 39 20.69 3.14 7.94
N THR A 40 19.66 2.42 8.40
CA THR A 40 18.69 1.76 7.53
C THR A 40 17.71 2.77 6.95
N LEU A 41 17.26 3.75 7.74
CA LEU A 41 16.39 4.82 7.27
C LEU A 41 17.07 5.62 6.14
N ALA A 42 18.37 5.90 6.25
CA ALA A 42 19.14 6.56 5.19
C ALA A 42 19.23 5.72 3.89
N LYS A 43 19.14 4.39 3.99
CA LYS A 43 19.12 3.47 2.83
C LYS A 43 17.72 3.25 2.27
N GLU A 44 16.69 3.48 3.08
CA GLU A 44 15.28 3.30 2.73
C GLU A 44 14.51 4.62 2.82
N PRO A 45 14.78 5.58 1.91
CA PRO A 45 14.20 6.93 1.99
C PRO A 45 12.66 6.93 1.87
N HIS A 46 12.06 5.85 1.36
CA HIS A 46 10.62 5.69 1.19
C HIS A 46 9.94 4.92 2.34
N ALA A 47 10.68 4.52 3.38
CA ALA A 47 10.09 3.85 4.53
C ALA A 47 9.08 4.77 5.23
N GLY A 48 7.85 4.28 5.43
CA GLY A 48 6.79 5.04 6.07
C GLY A 48 5.91 5.87 5.13
N GLU A 49 6.24 5.95 3.86
CA GLU A 49 5.41 6.65 2.88
C GLU A 49 4.11 5.87 2.58
N ILE A 50 3.14 6.59 2.02
CA ILE A 50 1.92 6.03 1.43
C ILE A 50 2.07 6.04 -0.08
N PHE A 51 1.87 4.88 -0.72
CA PHE A 51 1.97 4.72 -2.16
C PHE A 51 0.59 4.63 -2.80
N LYS A 52 0.49 5.16 -4.01
CA LYS A 52 -0.68 5.01 -4.88
C LYS A 52 -0.30 4.21 -6.12
N ILE A 53 -1.01 3.11 -6.36
CA ILE A 53 -0.83 2.25 -7.53
C ILE A 53 -2.03 2.42 -8.44
N THR A 54 -1.76 2.77 -9.70
CA THR A 54 -2.76 2.92 -10.77
C THR A 54 -2.52 1.90 -11.87
N GLY A 55 -3.52 1.66 -12.71
CA GLY A 55 -3.35 0.80 -13.90
C GLY A 55 -3.32 -0.71 -13.61
N LEU A 56 -3.91 -1.16 -12.49
CA LEU A 56 -4.00 -2.57 -12.13
C LEU A 56 -4.99 -3.39 -12.99
N GLY A 57 -5.81 -2.72 -13.81
CA GLY A 57 -6.83 -3.38 -14.64
C GLY A 57 -8.03 -3.93 -13.85
N VAL A 58 -8.09 -3.68 -12.54
CA VAL A 58 -9.17 -4.11 -11.63
C VAL A 58 -9.62 -2.94 -10.76
N LYS A 59 -10.80 -3.08 -10.16
CA LYS A 59 -11.37 -2.11 -9.21
C LYS A 59 -11.70 -2.80 -7.89
N GLY A 60 -11.63 -2.03 -6.81
CA GLY A 60 -12.15 -2.46 -5.51
C GLY A 60 -13.64 -2.17 -5.35
N ILE A 61 -14.08 -2.26 -4.11
CA ILE A 61 -15.44 -1.96 -3.68
C ILE A 61 -15.42 -0.98 -2.50
N PRO A 62 -16.52 -0.26 -2.24
CA PRO A 62 -16.64 0.56 -1.04
C PRO A 62 -16.45 -0.26 0.24
N GLN A 63 -15.73 0.34 1.19
CA GLN A 63 -15.66 -0.12 2.56
C GLN A 63 -17.05 -0.08 3.22
N ASN A 64 -17.32 -1.07 4.06
CA ASN A 64 -18.55 -1.10 4.85
C ASN A 64 -18.55 0.05 5.87
N PHE A 65 -19.73 0.61 6.13
CA PHE A 65 -19.92 1.54 7.24
C PHE A 65 -20.28 0.76 8.49
N TYR A 66 -19.70 1.17 9.62
CA TYR A 66 -20.16 0.70 10.93
C TYR A 66 -21.57 1.24 11.19
N ALA A 67 -22.51 0.35 11.49
CA ALA A 67 -23.86 0.72 11.93
C ALA A 67 -23.88 0.67 13.46
N ALA A 68 -23.99 1.86 14.07
CA ALA A 68 -24.11 2.04 15.51
C ALA A 68 -25.53 1.72 16.00
#